data_AF-A0A3S0F3B3-F1
#
_entry.id   AF-A0A3S0F3B3-F1
#
_cell.length_a   1.000
_cell.length_b   1.000
_cell.length_c   1.000
_cell.angle_alpha   90.00
_cell.angle_beta   90.00
_cell.angle_gamma   90.00
#
_symmetry.space_group_name_H-M   'P 1'
#
loop_
_entity.id
_entity.type
_entity.pdbx_description
1 polymer ?
#
loop_
_entity_poly.entity_id
_entity_poly.type
_entity_poly.pdbx_seq_one_letter_code
_entity_poly.pdbx_strand_id
1 'polypeptide(L)'
;VGDYEDYFLRLQMLLAGRSAEEVVFARASHGAGGSPGSDLELATGVAAAMVASFGLAGPRPLLYLAARGQREELLAHADVRQAVNEELTKAAGACRLVLESHRPALEAVADRLMAVGRIDGAAVADAIRRHPGSGPAVTRQERNLPSEAPAFAELNPADDAASEDSASRSDPGAEFSSPAVGGTSPVGGVR
;
A
#
# COMPACT_ATOMS: atom_id res chain seq x y z
N VAL A 1 14.11 -7.82 -11.28
CA VAL A 1 13.90 -7.88 -9.82
C VAL A 1 14.01 -6.43 -9.33
N GLY A 2 13.06 -5.95 -8.53
CA GLY A 2 13.10 -4.60 -7.96
C GLY A 2 12.91 -4.68 -6.45
N ASP A 3 13.65 -3.88 -5.70
CA ASP A 3 13.56 -3.80 -4.24
C ASP A 3 12.54 -2.72 -3.79
N TYR A 4 12.39 -2.52 -2.47
CA TYR A 4 11.49 -1.49 -1.93
C TYR A 4 11.82 -0.09 -2.50
N GLU A 5 13.10 0.25 -2.59
CA GLU A 5 13.55 1.57 -3.02
C GLU A 5 13.21 1.81 -4.50
N ASP A 6 13.38 0.81 -5.36
CA ASP A 6 13.01 0.89 -6.77
C ASP A 6 11.51 1.22 -6.94
N TYR A 7 10.64 0.53 -6.18
CA TYR A 7 9.20 0.79 -6.23
C TYR A 7 8.82 2.10 -5.56
N PHE A 8 9.47 2.46 -4.46
CA PHE A 8 9.24 3.72 -3.76
C PHE A 8 9.60 4.94 -4.62
N LEU A 9 10.71 4.87 -5.37
CA LEU A 9 11.06 5.87 -6.39
C LEU A 9 10.05 5.90 -7.53
N ARG A 10 9.51 4.75 -7.94
CA ARG A 10 8.43 4.70 -8.94
C ARG A 10 7.15 5.37 -8.45
N LEU A 11 6.77 5.17 -7.19
CA LEU A 11 5.63 5.87 -6.57
C LEU A 11 5.86 7.38 -6.56
N GLN A 12 7.05 7.84 -6.16
CA GLN A 12 7.42 9.26 -6.20
C GLN A 12 7.28 9.85 -7.61
N MET A 13 7.75 9.13 -8.65
CA MET A 13 7.61 9.60 -10.04
C MET A 13 6.15 9.70 -10.48
N LEU A 14 5.31 8.71 -10.17
CA LEU A 14 3.89 8.74 -10.50
C LEU A 14 3.16 9.88 -9.79
N LEU A 15 3.52 10.14 -8.52
CA LEU A 15 2.89 11.20 -7.72
C LEU A 15 3.50 12.59 -7.95
N ALA A 16 4.54 12.71 -8.79
CA ALA A 16 5.30 13.95 -8.95
C ALA A 16 4.48 15.10 -9.52
N GLY A 17 3.63 14.85 -10.53
CA GLY A 17 2.79 15.89 -11.13
C GLY A 17 1.83 16.48 -10.10
N ARG A 18 1.10 15.61 -9.41
CA ARG A 18 0.18 15.99 -8.34
C ARG A 18 0.89 16.70 -7.18
N SER A 19 2.08 16.23 -6.78
CA SER A 19 2.86 16.83 -5.70
C SER A 19 3.40 18.22 -6.11
N ALA A 20 3.78 18.39 -7.38
CA ALA A 20 4.22 19.69 -7.91
C ALA A 20 3.09 20.72 -7.90
N GLU A 21 1.85 20.32 -8.21
CA GLU A 21 0.69 21.20 -8.08
C GLU A 21 0.47 21.69 -6.64
N GLU A 22 0.60 20.81 -5.65
CA GLU A 22 0.50 21.20 -4.25
C GLU A 22 1.62 22.15 -3.83
N VAL A 23 2.86 21.88 -4.27
CA VAL A 23 4.01 22.73 -3.99
C VAL A 23 3.80 24.12 -4.61
N VAL A 24 3.36 24.22 -5.86
CA VAL A 24 3.28 25.50 -6.58
C VAL A 24 1.98 26.26 -6.31
N PHE A 25 0.84 25.56 -6.22
CA PHE A 25 -0.50 26.16 -6.16
C PHE A 25 -1.22 25.95 -4.82
N ALA A 26 -0.59 25.26 -3.84
CA ALA A 26 -1.21 24.90 -2.56
C ALA A 26 -2.53 24.12 -2.67
N ARG A 27 -2.76 23.49 -3.83
CA ARG A 27 -3.97 22.70 -4.12
C ARG A 27 -3.65 21.59 -5.12
N ALA A 28 -4.40 20.51 -5.01
CA ALA A 28 -4.44 19.43 -5.98
C ALA A 28 -5.45 19.73 -7.10
N SER A 29 -5.14 19.33 -8.33
CA SER A 29 -6.15 19.16 -9.37
C SER A 29 -6.66 17.70 -9.43
N HIS A 30 -7.72 17.46 -10.20
CA HIS A 30 -8.17 16.10 -10.50
C HIS A 30 -7.35 15.43 -11.62
N GLY A 31 -6.33 16.09 -12.17
CA GLY A 31 -5.59 15.63 -13.35
C GLY A 31 -4.83 14.32 -13.16
N ALA A 32 -4.43 14.00 -11.93
CA ALA A 32 -3.72 12.76 -11.61
C ALA A 32 -4.65 11.55 -11.36
N GLY A 33 -5.97 11.73 -11.45
CA GLY A 33 -6.96 10.69 -11.12
C GLY A 33 -8.21 10.74 -11.99
N GLY A 34 -9.19 9.90 -11.65
CA GLY A 34 -10.53 9.92 -12.25
C GLY A 34 -10.71 9.10 -13.54
N SER A 35 -9.64 8.51 -14.08
CA SER A 35 -9.70 7.62 -15.24
C SER A 35 -8.80 6.39 -15.07
N PRO A 36 -9.12 5.26 -15.73
CA PRO A 36 -8.18 4.16 -15.89
C PRO A 36 -6.89 4.64 -16.56
N GLY A 37 -5.75 4.15 -16.10
CA GLY A 37 -4.42 4.57 -16.54
C GLY A 37 -3.92 5.89 -15.92
N SER A 38 -4.69 6.51 -15.03
CA SER A 38 -4.25 7.72 -14.31
C SER A 38 -3.09 7.41 -13.35
N ASP A 39 -2.28 8.42 -13.05
CA ASP A 39 -1.13 8.28 -12.17
C ASP A 39 -1.50 7.72 -10.79
N LEU A 40 -2.64 8.14 -10.21
CA LEU A 40 -3.14 7.61 -8.95
C LEU A 40 -3.55 6.13 -9.06
N GLU A 41 -4.17 5.72 -10.15
CA GLU A 41 -4.53 4.31 -10.37
C GLU A 41 -3.28 3.43 -10.49
N LEU A 42 -2.29 3.89 -11.26
CA LEU A 42 -1.00 3.21 -11.41
C LEU A 42 -0.23 3.15 -10.10
N ALA A 43 -0.16 4.25 -9.36
CA ALA A 43 0.54 4.32 -8.07
C ALA A 43 -0.14 3.40 -7.04
N THR A 44 -1.47 3.40 -6.99
CA THR A 44 -2.25 2.51 -6.12
C THR A 44 -1.97 1.04 -6.44
N GLY A 45 -1.92 0.66 -7.72
CA GLY A 45 -1.60 -0.70 -8.14
C GLY A 45 -0.18 -1.12 -7.73
N VAL A 46 0.81 -0.25 -7.91
CA VAL A 46 2.20 -0.51 -7.48
C VAL A 46 2.27 -0.69 -5.96
N ALA A 47 1.67 0.21 -5.18
CA ALA A 47 1.67 0.12 -3.73
C ALA A 47 0.92 -1.12 -3.22
N ALA A 48 -0.20 -1.50 -3.85
CA ALA A 48 -0.93 -2.71 -3.50
C ALA A 48 -0.08 -3.97 -3.73
N ALA A 49 0.65 -4.01 -4.85
CA ALA A 49 1.58 -5.10 -5.12
C ALA A 49 2.74 -5.13 -4.12
N MET A 50 3.31 -3.97 -3.75
CA MET A 50 4.36 -3.89 -2.71
C MET A 50 3.88 -4.51 -1.39
N VAL A 51 2.67 -4.18 -0.96
CA VAL A 51 2.11 -4.62 0.32
C VAL A 51 1.73 -6.10 0.32
N ALA A 52 1.05 -6.58 -0.72
CA ALA A 52 0.29 -7.83 -0.65
C ALA A 52 0.62 -8.87 -1.74
N SER A 53 1.48 -8.52 -2.71
CA SER A 53 2.00 -9.46 -3.71
C SER A 53 3.48 -9.76 -3.52
N PHE A 54 4.27 -8.74 -3.17
CA PHE A 54 5.73 -8.85 -3.10
C PHE A 54 6.26 -8.98 -1.69
N GLY A 55 5.49 -8.54 -0.69
CA GLY A 55 5.94 -8.56 0.69
C GLY A 55 6.99 -7.50 1.03
N LEU A 56 6.98 -6.37 0.31
CA LEU A 56 7.96 -5.29 0.46
C LEU A 56 7.51 -4.19 1.43
N ALA A 57 6.22 -4.16 1.79
CA ALA A 57 5.64 -3.11 2.64
C ALA A 57 4.47 -3.63 3.48
N GLY A 58 4.00 -2.80 4.40
CA GLY A 58 2.85 -3.10 5.26
C GLY A 58 3.17 -4.09 6.40
N PRO A 59 2.16 -4.39 7.24
CA PRO A 59 2.36 -5.13 8.49
C PRO A 59 2.55 -6.64 8.32
N ARG A 60 2.32 -7.21 7.14
CA ARG A 60 2.39 -8.67 6.89
C ARG A 60 3.22 -8.99 5.64
N PRO A 61 4.54 -8.75 5.64
CA PRO A 61 5.39 -8.88 4.46
C PRO A 61 5.54 -10.32 3.96
N LEU A 62 5.17 -11.34 4.74
CA LEU A 62 5.27 -12.75 4.31
C LEU A 62 3.96 -13.32 3.75
N LEU A 63 2.87 -12.55 3.78
CA LEU A 63 1.57 -12.99 3.32
C LEU A 63 1.36 -12.63 1.84
N TYR A 64 1.29 -13.64 0.98
CA TYR A 64 0.90 -13.48 -0.42
C TYR A 64 -0.62 -13.57 -0.54
N LEU A 65 -1.26 -12.49 -1.00
CA LEU A 65 -2.71 -12.46 -1.22
C LEU A 65 -3.08 -12.74 -2.67
N ALA A 66 -2.41 -12.07 -3.61
CA ALA A 66 -2.73 -12.18 -5.04
C ALA A 66 -1.56 -11.73 -5.92
N ALA A 67 -1.61 -12.05 -7.21
CA ALA A 67 -0.61 -11.58 -8.18
C ALA A 67 -0.69 -10.06 -8.38
N ARG A 68 0.44 -9.42 -8.71
CA ARG A 68 0.55 -7.94 -8.82
C ARG A 68 -0.46 -7.25 -9.75
N GLY A 69 -1.00 -7.96 -10.73
CA GLY A 69 -1.96 -7.44 -11.70
C GLY A 69 -3.41 -7.49 -11.22
N GLN A 70 -3.68 -8.20 -10.12
CA GLN A 70 -5.03 -8.42 -9.58
C GLN A 70 -5.35 -7.35 -8.52
N ARG A 71 -5.29 -6.07 -8.92
CA ARG A 71 -5.48 -4.92 -8.03
C ARG A 71 -6.79 -5.01 -7.24
N GLU A 72 -7.89 -5.33 -7.90
CA GLU A 72 -9.22 -5.38 -7.30
C GLU A 72 -9.27 -6.41 -6.15
N GLU A 73 -8.61 -7.55 -6.33
CA GLU A 73 -8.48 -8.59 -5.30
C GLU A 73 -7.61 -8.10 -4.14
N LEU A 74 -6.45 -7.49 -4.43
CA LEU A 74 -5.57 -6.93 -3.40
C LEU A 74 -6.29 -5.87 -2.55
N LEU A 75 -7.03 -4.96 -3.19
CA LEU A 75 -7.73 -3.85 -2.53
C LEU A 75 -9.06 -4.26 -1.87
N ALA A 76 -9.51 -5.52 -1.99
CA ALA A 76 -10.67 -6.01 -1.26
C ALA A 76 -10.41 -6.00 0.27
N HIS A 77 -9.15 -6.14 0.67
CA HIS A 77 -8.72 -6.20 2.07
C HIS A 77 -8.48 -4.81 2.67
N ALA A 78 -9.12 -4.51 3.81
CA ALA A 78 -9.14 -3.16 4.40
C ALA A 78 -7.78 -2.70 4.94
N ASP A 79 -7.07 -3.61 5.57
CA ASP A 79 -5.69 -3.48 6.01
C ASP A 79 -4.70 -3.26 4.85
N VAL A 80 -4.92 -3.90 3.70
CA VAL A 80 -4.14 -3.61 2.48
C VAL A 80 -4.40 -2.19 2.01
N ARG A 81 -5.66 -1.75 1.95
CA ARG A 81 -5.98 -0.36 1.57
C ARG A 81 -5.34 0.66 2.50
N GLN A 82 -5.30 0.38 3.80
CA GLN A 82 -4.65 1.22 4.80
C GLN A 82 -3.13 1.31 4.54
N ALA A 83 -2.45 0.16 4.44
CA ALA A 83 -1.01 0.12 4.17
C ALA A 83 -0.64 0.74 2.82
N VAL A 84 -1.48 0.56 1.78
CA VAL A 84 -1.33 1.23 0.48
C VAL A 84 -1.36 2.74 0.63
N ASN A 85 -2.35 3.27 1.35
CA ASN A 85 -2.44 4.71 1.56
C ASN A 85 -1.23 5.26 2.34
N GLU A 86 -0.71 4.50 3.30
CA GLU A 86 0.51 4.86 4.03
C GLU A 86 1.73 4.95 3.09
N GLU A 87 1.94 3.96 2.22
CA GLU A 87 3.04 3.99 1.26
C GLU A 87 2.92 5.13 0.24
N LEU A 88 1.71 5.39 -0.27
CA LEU A 88 1.44 6.52 -1.15
C LEU A 88 1.72 7.86 -0.45
N THR A 89 1.33 7.99 0.82
CA THR A 89 1.56 9.20 1.62
C THR A 89 3.05 9.42 1.87
N LYS A 90 3.79 8.36 2.22
CA LYS A 90 5.26 8.42 2.36
C LYS A 90 5.93 8.85 1.07
N ALA A 91 5.54 8.25 -0.07
CA ALA A 91 6.09 8.58 -1.37
C ALA A 91 5.76 10.02 -1.79
N ALA A 92 4.51 10.47 -1.62
CA ALA A 92 4.13 11.86 -1.88
C ALA A 92 4.94 12.85 -1.02
N GLY A 93 5.10 12.55 0.27
CA GLY A 93 5.90 13.35 1.19
C GLY A 93 7.38 13.44 0.76
N ALA A 94 8.00 12.31 0.42
CA ALA A 94 9.37 12.29 -0.09
C ALA A 94 9.52 13.06 -1.41
N CYS A 95 8.57 12.89 -2.33
CA CYS A 95 8.54 13.63 -3.60
C CYS A 95 8.42 15.14 -3.37
N ARG A 96 7.54 15.56 -2.45
CA ARG A 96 7.35 16.96 -2.08
C ARG A 96 8.65 17.58 -1.56
N LEU A 97 9.40 16.90 -0.70
CA LEU A 97 10.69 17.39 -0.21
C LEU A 97 11.70 17.63 -1.34
N VAL A 98 11.75 16.74 -2.33
CA VAL A 98 12.60 16.90 -3.52
C VAL A 98 12.15 18.10 -4.35
N LEU A 99 10.86 18.21 -4.63
CA LEU A 99 10.29 19.31 -5.42
C LEU A 99 10.49 20.68 -4.73
N GLU A 100 10.30 20.74 -3.41
CA GLU A 100 10.53 21.97 -2.63
C GLU A 100 12.00 22.35 -2.62
N SER A 101 12.91 21.39 -2.43
CA SER A 101 14.35 21.63 -2.48
C SER A 101 14.79 22.17 -3.83
N HIS A 102 14.13 21.77 -4.92
CA HIS A 102 14.42 22.18 -6.29
C HIS A 102 13.40 23.15 -6.89
N ARG A 103 12.67 23.92 -6.05
CA ARG A 103 11.61 24.84 -6.52
C ARG A 103 12.06 25.77 -7.67
N PRO A 104 13.22 26.44 -7.63
CA PRO A 104 13.62 27.31 -8.73
C PRO A 104 13.85 26.56 -10.05
N ALA A 105 14.32 25.30 -9.98
CA ALA A 105 14.45 24.45 -11.16
C ALA A 105 13.08 24.03 -11.72
N LEU A 106 12.14 23.68 -10.82
CA LEU A 106 10.76 23.32 -11.18
C LEU A 106 10.06 24.49 -11.90
N GLU A 107 10.17 25.70 -11.36
CA GLU A 107 9.60 26.92 -11.96
C GLU A 107 10.23 27.20 -13.34
N ALA A 108 11.56 27.11 -13.47
CA ALA A 108 12.25 27.30 -14.75
C ALA A 108 11.81 26.28 -15.83
N VAL A 109 11.57 25.03 -15.44
CA VAL A 109 11.04 23.99 -16.34
C VAL A 109 9.59 24.30 -16.74
N ALA A 110 8.75 24.68 -15.77
CA ALA A 110 7.36 25.03 -16.00
C ALA A 110 7.24 26.23 -16.96
N ASP A 111 7.99 27.31 -16.72
CA ASP A 111 8.00 28.50 -17.57
C ASP A 111 8.41 28.16 -19.01
N ARG A 112 9.41 27.29 -19.18
CA ARG A 112 9.85 26.84 -20.50
C ARG A 112 8.77 26.03 -21.21
N LEU A 113 8.09 25.14 -20.49
CA LEU A 113 6.99 24.34 -21.03
C LEU A 113 5.80 25.23 -21.40
N MET A 114 5.48 26.24 -20.61
CA MET A 114 4.43 27.21 -20.92
C MET A 114 4.76 28.04 -22.17
N ALA A 115 6.02 28.41 -22.36
CA ALA A 115 6.44 29.22 -23.50
C ALA A 115 6.59 28.42 -24.82
N VAL A 116 7.03 27.16 -24.75
CA VAL A 116 7.45 26.38 -25.95
C VAL A 116 6.62 25.12 -26.16
N GLY A 117 5.84 24.68 -25.17
CA GLY A 117 5.02 23.46 -25.20
C GLY A 117 5.80 22.15 -25.11
N ARG A 118 7.14 22.21 -25.12
CA ARG A 118 8.03 21.04 -25.04
C ARG A 118 9.37 21.40 -24.42
N ILE A 119 9.97 20.41 -23.76
CA ILE A 119 11.32 20.48 -23.19
C ILE A 119 11.97 19.10 -23.35
N ASP A 120 13.26 19.06 -23.65
CA ASP A 120 14.02 17.81 -23.69
C ASP A 120 14.75 17.55 -22.36
N GLY A 121 15.23 16.32 -22.19
CA GLY A 121 15.91 15.92 -20.94
C GLY A 121 17.20 16.69 -20.66
N ALA A 122 17.92 17.14 -21.70
CA ALA A 122 19.14 17.92 -21.53
C ALA A 122 18.82 19.32 -20.96
N ALA A 123 17.78 19.96 -21.47
CA ALA A 123 17.30 21.24 -20.98
C ALA A 123 16.77 21.16 -19.53
N VAL A 124 16.10 20.07 -19.17
CA VAL A 124 15.71 19.80 -17.78
C VAL A 124 16.95 19.65 -16.88
N ALA A 125 17.93 18.84 -17.29
CA ALA A 125 19.17 18.66 -16.55
C ALA A 125 19.94 19.98 -16.38
N ASP A 126 19.93 20.84 -17.40
CA ASP A 126 20.50 22.19 -17.35
C ASP A 126 19.76 23.11 -16.38
N ALA A 127 18.43 23.04 -16.32
CA ALA A 127 17.66 23.79 -15.33
C ALA A 127 18.02 23.35 -13.90
N ILE A 128 18.11 22.04 -13.65
CA ILE A 128 18.50 21.49 -12.35
C ILE A 128 19.93 21.90 -11.98
N ARG A 129 20.89 21.85 -12.92
CA ARG A 129 22.28 22.28 -12.66
C ARG A 129 22.41 23.76 -12.33
N ARG A 130 21.64 24.62 -13.01
CA ARG A 130 21.64 26.08 -12.77
C ARG A 130 20.95 26.45 -11.45
N HIS A 131 20.08 25.57 -10.94
CA HIS A 131 19.31 25.76 -9.73
C HIS A 131 19.51 24.56 -8.79
N PRO A 132 20.71 24.42 -8.17
CA PRO A 132 20.99 23.33 -7.25
C PRO A 132 20.02 23.39 -6.07
N GLY A 133 19.63 22.22 -5.57
CA GLY A 133 18.65 22.13 -4.49
C GLY A 133 19.18 22.72 -3.18
N SER A 134 18.29 23.31 -2.38
CA SER A 134 18.64 23.90 -1.07
C SER A 134 18.70 22.88 0.08
N GLY A 135 18.32 21.62 -0.17
CA GLY A 135 18.34 20.54 0.83
C GLY A 135 19.68 19.79 0.87
N PRO A 136 19.96 19.03 1.95
CA PRO A 136 21.10 18.10 1.96
C PRO A 136 20.96 17.13 0.78
N ALA A 137 22.08 16.81 0.13
CA ALA A 137 22.10 15.81 -0.92
C ALA A 137 21.62 14.49 -0.31
N VAL A 138 20.37 14.10 -0.57
CA VAL A 138 19.78 12.88 0.00
C VAL A 138 20.50 11.69 -0.63
N THR A 139 21.52 11.21 0.06
CA THR A 139 22.21 9.99 -0.32
C THR A 139 21.28 8.81 -0.05
N ARG A 140 21.36 7.79 -0.92
CA ARG A 140 20.57 6.55 -0.88
C ARG A 140 20.57 5.84 0.50
N GLN A 141 21.49 6.20 1.39
CA GLN A 141 21.84 5.45 2.59
C GLN A 141 21.02 5.81 3.84
N GLU A 142 20.36 6.97 3.90
CA GLU A 142 19.67 7.44 5.13
C GLU A 142 18.18 7.08 5.22
N ARG A 143 17.58 6.48 4.18
CA ARG A 143 16.16 6.06 4.19
C ARG A 143 15.88 4.71 4.89
N ASN A 144 16.91 4.09 5.48
CA ASN A 144 16.92 2.66 5.81
C ASN A 144 16.50 2.26 7.24
N LEU A 145 15.73 3.07 7.97
CA LEU A 145 15.14 2.59 9.23
C LEU A 145 13.61 2.40 9.08
N PRO A 146 13.08 1.17 9.20
CA PRO A 146 11.68 1.01 9.55
C PRO A 146 11.44 1.69 10.90
N SER A 147 10.42 2.55 10.97
CA SER A 147 9.83 2.96 12.25
C SER A 147 9.46 1.69 12.99
N GLU A 148 10.05 1.49 14.16
CA GLU A 148 10.17 0.23 14.92
C GLU A 148 9.08 -0.82 14.61
N ALA A 149 9.53 -2.00 14.17
CA ALA A 149 8.69 -3.18 14.20
C ALA A 149 8.18 -3.37 15.64
N PRO A 150 6.89 -3.70 15.87
CA PRO A 150 6.43 -4.01 17.22
C PRO A 150 7.30 -5.14 17.75
N ALA A 151 7.85 -4.95 18.96
CA ALA A 151 8.52 -6.01 19.69
C ALA A 151 7.61 -7.24 19.62
N PHE A 152 8.15 -8.34 19.10
CA PHE A 152 7.47 -9.63 19.07
C PHE A 152 7.16 -9.97 20.53
N ALA A 153 5.94 -9.69 20.98
CA ALA A 153 5.46 -10.12 22.27
C ALA A 153 5.56 -11.65 22.25
N GLU A 154 6.48 -12.16 23.07
CA GLU A 154 6.79 -13.57 23.21
C GLU A 154 5.51 -14.39 23.26
N LEU A 155 5.33 -15.25 22.27
CA LEU A 155 4.46 -16.41 22.38
C LEU A 155 5.06 -17.27 23.49
N ASN A 156 4.55 -17.15 24.71
CA ASN A 156 4.93 -18.01 25.82
C ASN A 156 4.18 -19.34 25.67
N PRO A 157 4.84 -20.48 25.38
CA PRO A 157 4.19 -21.77 25.32
C PRO A 157 4.30 -22.42 26.70
N ALA A 158 3.56 -21.90 27.67
CA ALA A 158 3.44 -22.52 28.98
C ALA A 158 2.14 -22.05 29.66
N ASP A 159 1.03 -22.70 29.31
CA ASP A 159 -0.09 -22.94 30.23
C ASP A 159 -0.94 -24.08 29.66
N ASP A 160 -0.35 -25.27 29.66
CA ASP A 160 -1.06 -26.55 29.64
C ASP A 160 -0.47 -27.40 30.77
N ALA A 161 -0.93 -27.16 32.01
CA ALA A 161 -0.86 -28.14 33.09
C ALA A 161 -1.78 -27.76 34.28
N ALA A 162 -2.82 -28.58 34.42
CA ALA A 162 -3.45 -29.00 35.68
C ALA A 162 -4.33 -28.00 36.48
N SER A 163 -5.65 -28.25 36.42
CA SER A 163 -6.43 -28.47 37.64
C SER A 163 -7.56 -29.46 37.40
N GLU A 164 -7.29 -30.73 37.70
CA GLU A 164 -8.33 -31.66 38.14
C GLU A 164 -8.52 -31.44 39.65
N ASP A 165 -9.73 -31.10 40.09
CA ASP A 165 -10.22 -31.54 41.39
C ASP A 165 -11.69 -31.92 41.29
N SER A 166 -12.00 -33.02 41.97
CA SER A 166 -13.18 -33.86 41.81
C SER A 166 -14.08 -33.79 43.04
N ALA A 167 -15.39 -33.61 42.84
CA ALA A 167 -16.52 -34.22 43.58
C ALA A 167 -17.79 -33.47 43.14
N SER A 168 -18.91 -34.09 42.73
CA SER A 168 -19.62 -35.16 43.42
C SER A 168 -20.50 -36.00 42.46
N ARG A 169 -20.51 -37.31 42.68
CA ARG A 169 -21.40 -38.32 42.07
C ARG A 169 -22.89 -38.04 42.34
N SER A 170 -23.74 -38.39 41.36
CA SER A 170 -24.88 -39.33 41.51
C SER A 170 -25.44 -39.69 40.12
N ASP A 171 -25.57 -40.99 39.86
CA ASP A 171 -26.10 -41.70 38.67
C ASP A 171 -27.35 -42.51 39.11
N PRO A 172 -28.12 -43.26 38.29
CA PRO A 172 -28.48 -43.21 36.86
C PRO A 172 -30.02 -43.18 36.63
N GLY A 173 -30.48 -43.03 35.38
CA GLY A 173 -31.83 -43.48 35.03
C GLY A 173 -32.34 -43.14 33.62
N ALA A 174 -32.65 -44.21 32.88
CA ALA A 174 -33.57 -44.32 31.75
C ALA A 174 -33.00 -44.17 30.31
N GLU A 175 -32.83 -45.37 29.73
CA GLU A 175 -32.87 -45.75 28.32
C GLU A 175 -33.98 -45.05 27.51
N PHE A 176 -33.80 -44.89 26.19
CA PHE A 176 -34.61 -45.55 25.15
C PHE A 176 -34.23 -45.12 23.72
N SER A 177 -33.68 -46.10 22.99
CA SER A 177 -33.97 -46.50 21.59
C SER A 177 -34.14 -45.48 20.46
N SER A 178 -33.29 -45.64 19.43
CA SER A 178 -33.56 -45.39 17.99
C SER A 178 -34.51 -46.48 17.41
N PRO A 179 -34.88 -46.58 16.10
CA PRO A 179 -34.61 -45.72 14.92
C PRO A 179 -35.78 -45.55 13.89
N ALA A 180 -35.49 -44.78 12.81
CA ALA A 180 -35.73 -45.09 11.37
C ALA A 180 -36.94 -44.51 10.55
N VAL A 181 -36.58 -44.14 9.30
CA VAL A 181 -37.34 -44.11 8.01
C VAL A 181 -38.42 -43.02 7.86
N GLY A 182 -38.63 -42.29 6.76
CA GLY A 182 -38.14 -42.27 5.37
C GLY A 182 -39.09 -41.41 4.50
N GLY A 183 -38.71 -41.06 3.26
CA GLY A 183 -39.68 -40.81 2.18
C GLY A 183 -39.74 -39.43 1.50
N THR A 184 -39.07 -39.34 0.34
CA THR A 184 -39.56 -38.86 -0.99
C THR A 184 -40.10 -37.42 -1.23
N SER A 185 -39.42 -36.71 -2.17
CA SER A 185 -39.89 -35.63 -3.07
C SER A 185 -41.05 -36.10 -4.02
N PRO A 186 -41.60 -35.34 -5.03
CA PRO A 186 -41.17 -34.06 -5.65
C PRO A 186 -42.28 -33.09 -6.19
N VAL A 187 -41.83 -32.06 -6.94
CA VAL A 187 -42.47 -31.32 -8.08
C VAL A 187 -43.22 -30.00 -7.81
N GLY A 188 -42.86 -28.96 -8.58
CA GLY A 188 -43.78 -27.89 -8.98
C GLY A 188 -43.08 -26.63 -9.49
N GLY A 189 -42.93 -26.47 -10.81
CA GLY A 189 -42.42 -25.25 -11.46
C GLY A 189 -43.50 -24.23 -11.85
N VAL A 190 -43.08 -23.27 -12.70
CA VAL A 190 -43.86 -22.26 -13.47
C VAL A 190 -44.14 -20.98 -12.65
N ARG A 191 -43.76 -19.74 -13.03
CA ARG A 191 -43.41 -19.09 -14.31
C ARG A 191 -42.17 -18.22 -14.20
#